data_AF-G5SNH4-F1
#
_entry.id   AF-G5SNH4-F1
#
_cell.length_a   1.000
_cell.length_b   1.000
_cell.length_c   1.000
_cell.angle_alpha   90.00
_cell.angle_beta   90.00
_cell.angle_gamma   90.00
#
_symmetry.space_group_name_H-M   'P 1'
#
loop_
_entity.id
_entity.type
_entity.pdbx_description
1 polymer ?
#
loop_
_entity_poly.entity_id
_entity_poly.type
_entity_poly.pdbx_seq_one_letter_code
_entity_poly.pdbx_strand_id
1 'polypeptide(L)'
;MGILAQIQKLGDRYVLMGELRGDLMETTVNADVDLQEISKFEVSASNQYKMMNDYYQVINNCNYAIAHMDTTLVDYEDKVMIPEFAQIKVLRAWTYWQLALLCGEVSWIETPILDLEASLKDYPQKNQEQLAELLIEDLKPYIGVRDLNYGSVDGLNLDKVFIPVDMLLGDLYLFLNQYANAATAYYRLIKERELMVTSMYRNSWLDISRRGFSYFTHTSGLSYASSEVVSSFVYSSDAKAYHPLLLRMSYNDKAFIAPAQSFVDEMSNALYVVGVEGKPTVSGYCDGDMRGQAILAGGQVYPSAYGSMTLNNVAATYICKFFNMDNTSVSGSDPENEALGGLYLQRTLPLYRVSHVYLRLAEALNRLEKPTMAFAVLKYGLNATTLENPNRVKQSERKGEIYTDFTEDIFADNVGTATRGRGNGIPYDNEFYIIPDFNTETSTGTLEDSILFVEDCIVDEMAAETCFEGNRFFDLLRVARHRNQYPAYMAKKVSKRFGENAERMEQALMEEERWYMK
;
A
#
# COMPACT_ATOMS: atom_id res chain seq x y z
N MET A 1 -4.90 20.03 -13.11
CA MET A 1 -3.81 19.49 -13.96
C MET A 1 -2.41 19.89 -13.51
N GLY A 2 -2.07 21.19 -13.37
CA GLY A 2 -0.70 21.59 -12.96
C GLY A 2 -0.23 20.99 -11.63
N ILE A 3 -1.11 20.92 -10.62
CA ILE A 3 -0.84 20.26 -9.32
C ILE A 3 -0.52 18.76 -9.50
N LEU A 4 -1.29 18.06 -10.34
CA LEU A 4 -1.07 16.64 -10.63
C LEU A 4 0.28 16.41 -11.35
N ALA A 5 0.69 17.30 -12.24
CA ALA A 5 2.00 17.20 -12.89
C ALA A 5 3.17 17.35 -11.90
N GLN A 6 2.98 18.09 -10.81
CA GLN A 6 3.99 18.19 -9.76
C GLN A 6 3.98 16.98 -8.82
N ILE A 7 2.80 16.45 -8.48
CA ILE A 7 2.71 15.29 -7.59
C ILE A 7 3.37 14.04 -8.18
N GLN A 8 3.39 13.91 -9.52
CA GLN A 8 4.12 12.85 -10.23
C GLN A 8 5.61 12.76 -9.84
N LYS A 9 6.23 13.89 -9.53
CA LYS A 9 7.65 13.96 -9.12
C LYS A 9 7.90 13.36 -7.74
N LEU A 10 6.85 13.15 -6.96
CA LEU A 10 6.95 12.53 -5.64
C LEU A 10 6.88 10.99 -5.71
N GLY A 11 6.58 10.40 -6.87
CA GLY A 11 6.31 8.96 -7.00
C GLY A 11 7.49 8.05 -6.61
N ASP A 12 8.70 8.31 -7.14
CA ASP A 12 9.90 7.56 -6.74
C ASP A 12 10.16 7.70 -5.24
N ARG A 13 10.05 8.92 -4.71
CA ARG A 13 10.29 9.20 -3.29
C ARG A 13 9.27 8.52 -2.40
N TYR A 14 7.99 8.52 -2.78
CA TYR A 14 6.95 7.82 -2.06
C TYR A 14 7.29 6.32 -1.89
N VAL A 15 7.64 5.65 -2.99
CA VAL A 15 8.01 4.23 -2.95
C VAL A 15 9.29 4.00 -2.16
N LEU A 16 10.37 4.72 -2.48
CA LEU A 16 11.67 4.54 -1.85
C LEU A 16 11.61 4.78 -0.34
N MET A 17 10.94 5.85 0.11
CA MET A 17 10.82 6.15 1.54
C MET A 17 9.88 5.19 2.27
N GLY A 18 8.88 4.64 1.58
CA GLY A 18 7.95 3.67 2.15
C GLY A 18 8.53 2.26 2.24
N GLU A 19 9.50 1.91 1.40
CA GLU A 19 10.00 0.53 1.29
C GLU A 19 11.44 0.38 1.79
N LEU A 20 12.36 1.30 1.47
CA LEU A 20 13.76 1.23 1.94
C LEU A 20 13.89 1.47 3.44
N ARG A 21 12.88 2.01 4.10
CA ARG A 21 12.83 2.05 5.57
C ARG A 21 12.01 0.89 6.16
N GLY A 22 11.34 0.10 5.32
CA GLY A 22 10.63 -1.12 5.73
C GLY A 22 11.55 -2.34 5.82
N ASP A 23 10.95 -3.51 6.00
CA ASP A 23 11.57 -4.83 6.12
C ASP A 23 11.63 -5.62 4.81
N LEU A 24 10.97 -5.15 3.73
CA LEU A 24 10.80 -5.93 2.49
C LEU A 24 11.84 -5.64 1.41
N MET A 25 12.45 -4.45 1.42
CA MET A 25 13.36 -3.97 0.39
C MET A 25 14.70 -3.63 1.02
N GLU A 26 15.79 -3.80 0.28
CA GLU A 26 17.13 -3.34 0.67
C GLU A 26 17.88 -2.75 -0.53
N THR A 27 18.95 -2.00 -0.24
CA THR A 27 19.88 -1.54 -1.28
C THR A 27 20.91 -2.61 -1.63
N THR A 28 21.31 -2.66 -2.89
CA THR A 28 22.45 -3.46 -3.33
C THR A 28 23.75 -2.66 -3.21
N VAL A 29 24.88 -3.31 -3.53
CA VAL A 29 26.20 -2.67 -3.66
C VAL A 29 26.27 -1.64 -4.79
N ASN A 30 25.33 -1.65 -5.73
CA ASN A 30 25.28 -0.72 -6.86
C ASN A 30 24.48 0.55 -6.55
N ALA A 31 23.72 0.57 -5.44
CA ALA A 31 22.96 1.74 -5.04
C ALA A 31 23.87 2.94 -4.78
N ASP A 32 23.40 4.14 -5.11
CA ASP A 32 24.08 5.36 -4.70
C ASP A 32 24.13 5.51 -3.17
N VAL A 33 25.04 6.37 -2.72
CA VAL A 33 25.27 6.60 -1.28
C VAL A 33 24.00 7.09 -0.59
N ASP A 34 23.20 7.92 -1.25
CA ASP A 34 22.01 8.51 -0.65
C ASP A 34 20.94 7.46 -0.33
N LEU A 35 20.70 6.51 -1.23
CA LEU A 35 19.80 5.38 -1.00
C LEU A 35 20.34 4.43 0.07
N GLN A 36 21.65 4.17 0.08
CA GLN A 36 22.28 3.33 1.10
C GLN A 36 22.13 3.94 2.50
N GLU A 37 22.31 5.24 2.63
CA GLU A 37 22.13 5.96 3.90
C GLU A 37 20.68 5.86 4.39
N ILE A 38 19.69 6.01 3.50
CA ILE A 38 18.27 5.84 3.82
C ILE A 38 17.99 4.42 4.30
N SER A 39 18.51 3.41 3.60
CA SER A 39 18.34 2.01 3.99
C SER A 39 18.99 1.69 5.35
N LYS A 40 20.08 2.36 5.70
CA LYS A 40 20.81 2.14 6.96
C LYS A 40 20.33 3.02 8.12
N PHE A 41 19.39 3.94 7.88
CA PHE A 41 18.96 4.96 8.86
C PHE A 41 20.11 5.84 9.36
N GLU A 42 21.02 6.18 8.44
CA GLU A 42 22.22 6.98 8.69
C GLU A 42 22.28 8.16 7.69
N VAL A 43 21.14 8.82 7.48
CA VAL A 43 20.94 9.87 6.49
C VAL A 43 21.78 11.11 6.80
N SER A 44 22.66 11.48 5.87
CA SER A 44 23.50 12.66 5.99
C SER A 44 22.74 13.95 5.68
N ALA A 45 23.27 15.09 6.14
CA ALA A 45 22.68 16.41 5.85
C ALA A 45 22.72 16.78 4.35
N SER A 46 23.63 16.19 3.57
CA SER A 46 23.78 16.41 2.13
C SER A 46 22.92 15.47 1.28
N ASN A 47 22.26 14.47 1.89
CA ASN A 47 21.46 13.49 1.17
C ASN A 47 20.34 14.16 0.38
N GLN A 48 20.26 13.92 -0.93
CA GLN A 48 19.33 14.62 -1.81
C GLN A 48 17.85 14.39 -1.43
N TYR A 49 17.53 13.24 -0.84
CA TYR A 49 16.16 12.90 -0.45
C TYR A 49 15.69 13.61 0.82
N LYS A 50 16.60 14.28 1.54
CA LYS A 50 16.28 15.13 2.70
C LYS A 50 15.63 16.46 2.27
N MET A 51 15.77 16.87 1.00
CA MET A 51 15.20 18.13 0.52
C MET A 51 13.68 18.03 0.31
N MET A 52 12.89 18.66 1.19
CA MET A 52 11.41 18.61 1.16
C MET A 52 10.74 19.67 0.28
N ASN A 53 11.53 20.41 -0.51
CA ASN A 53 11.04 21.52 -1.35
C ASN A 53 9.96 21.08 -2.35
N ASP A 54 10.08 19.88 -2.94
CA ASP A 54 9.10 19.40 -3.93
C ASP A 54 7.69 19.21 -3.32
N TYR A 55 7.61 18.74 -2.07
CA TYR A 55 6.33 18.64 -1.37
C TYR A 55 5.75 20.02 -1.07
N TYR A 56 6.57 20.96 -0.59
CA TYR A 56 6.12 22.32 -0.31
C TYR A 56 5.73 23.08 -1.58
N GLN A 57 6.31 22.78 -2.74
CA GLN A 57 5.87 23.32 -4.03
C GLN A 57 4.46 22.83 -4.38
N VAL A 58 4.17 21.54 -4.21
CA VAL A 58 2.82 20.98 -4.42
C VAL A 58 1.82 21.66 -3.48
N ILE A 59 2.15 21.76 -2.19
CA ILE A 59 1.33 22.44 -1.18
C ILE A 59 1.06 23.89 -1.56
N ASN A 60 2.09 24.64 -1.97
CA ASN A 60 1.95 26.04 -2.35
C ASN A 60 1.03 26.22 -3.56
N ASN A 61 1.14 25.33 -4.55
CA ASN A 61 0.26 25.35 -5.70
C ASN A 61 -1.19 25.00 -5.35
N CYS A 62 -1.41 24.07 -4.41
CA CYS A 62 -2.74 23.84 -3.87
C CYS A 62 -3.27 25.08 -3.13
N ASN A 63 -2.46 25.74 -2.29
CA ASN A 63 -2.84 26.96 -1.58
C ASN A 63 -3.21 28.08 -2.56
N TYR A 64 -2.44 28.25 -3.64
CA TYR A 64 -2.74 29.22 -4.68
C TYR A 64 -4.09 28.94 -5.34
N ALA A 65 -4.35 27.69 -5.72
CA ALA A 65 -5.61 27.31 -6.35
C ALA A 65 -6.80 27.47 -5.40
N ILE A 66 -6.67 27.04 -4.14
CA ILE A 66 -7.69 27.20 -3.10
C ILE A 66 -8.04 28.68 -2.87
N ALA A 67 -7.03 29.56 -2.85
CA ALA A 67 -7.24 30.99 -2.60
C ALA A 67 -7.96 31.73 -3.74
N HIS A 68 -7.91 31.20 -4.97
CA HIS A 68 -8.44 31.87 -6.16
C HIS A 68 -9.60 31.13 -6.84
N MET A 69 -9.96 29.93 -6.37
CA MET A 69 -11.07 29.16 -6.94
C MET A 69 -12.41 29.68 -6.43
N ASP A 70 -13.29 30.06 -7.35
CA ASP A 70 -14.64 30.52 -7.02
C ASP A 70 -15.59 29.33 -6.82
N THR A 71 -15.81 28.95 -5.56
CA THR A 71 -16.75 27.89 -5.17
C THR A 71 -18.21 28.33 -5.16
N THR A 72 -18.50 29.59 -5.53
CA THR A 72 -19.86 30.14 -5.62
C THR A 72 -20.45 30.01 -7.01
N LEU A 73 -19.65 29.56 -8.00
CA LEU A 73 -20.13 29.25 -9.34
C LEU A 73 -21.16 28.11 -9.29
N VAL A 74 -22.35 28.38 -9.82
CA VAL A 74 -23.47 27.45 -9.88
C VAL A 74 -23.89 27.24 -11.33
N ASP A 75 -24.10 25.99 -11.71
CA ASP A 75 -24.86 25.61 -12.91
C ASP A 75 -26.15 24.91 -12.45
N TYR A 76 -27.30 25.49 -12.76
CA TYR A 76 -28.60 25.15 -12.16
C TYR A 76 -28.60 25.19 -10.62
N GLU A 77 -28.54 24.04 -9.94
CA GLU A 77 -28.47 23.93 -8.48
C GLU A 77 -27.11 23.41 -8.01
N ASP A 78 -26.24 22.99 -8.94
CA ASP A 78 -24.96 22.35 -8.64
C ASP A 78 -23.84 23.39 -8.55
N LYS A 79 -23.14 23.38 -7.42
CA LYS A 79 -21.88 24.14 -7.28
C LYS A 79 -20.77 23.43 -8.04
N VAL A 80 -20.56 23.85 -9.29
CA VAL A 80 -19.73 23.12 -10.26
C VAL A 80 -18.26 22.97 -9.86
N MET A 81 -17.71 23.89 -9.06
CA MET A 81 -16.29 23.87 -8.66
C MET A 81 -16.02 23.12 -7.35
N ILE A 82 -17.04 22.68 -6.62
CA ILE A 82 -16.85 21.99 -5.33
C ILE A 82 -16.07 20.67 -5.48
N PRO A 83 -16.30 19.83 -6.49
CA PRO A 83 -15.52 18.61 -6.70
C PRO A 83 -14.02 18.89 -6.93
N GLU A 84 -13.68 19.85 -7.79
CA GLU A 84 -12.30 20.30 -8.01
C GLU A 84 -11.66 20.87 -6.75
N PHE A 85 -12.40 21.70 -6.01
CA PHE A 85 -11.93 22.31 -4.77
C PHE A 85 -11.63 21.24 -3.71
N ALA A 86 -12.56 20.30 -3.51
CA ALA A 86 -12.41 19.17 -2.61
C ALA A 86 -11.17 18.35 -2.96
N GLN A 87 -10.96 18.07 -4.24
CA GLN A 87 -9.79 17.30 -4.65
C GLN A 87 -8.47 18.03 -4.43
N ILE A 88 -8.41 19.35 -4.64
CA ILE A 88 -7.22 20.15 -4.34
C ILE A 88 -6.92 20.11 -2.83
N LYS A 89 -7.96 20.19 -2.00
CA LYS A 89 -7.84 20.02 -0.54
C LYS A 89 -7.29 18.65 -0.18
N VAL A 90 -7.79 17.57 -0.78
CA VAL A 90 -7.28 16.21 -0.58
C VAL A 90 -5.82 16.08 -1.02
N LEU A 91 -5.44 16.58 -2.20
CA LEU A 91 -4.05 16.51 -2.67
C LEU A 91 -3.10 17.28 -1.75
N ARG A 92 -3.52 18.45 -1.25
CA ARG A 92 -2.77 19.21 -0.24
C ARG A 92 -2.61 18.41 1.05
N ALA A 93 -3.70 17.85 1.56
CA ALA A 93 -3.72 17.07 2.78
C ALA A 93 -2.85 15.81 2.68
N TRP A 94 -2.97 15.05 1.59
CA TRP A 94 -2.13 13.89 1.32
C TRP A 94 -0.65 14.28 1.28
N THR A 95 -0.29 15.38 0.60
CA THR A 95 1.09 15.84 0.50
C THR A 95 1.67 16.23 1.87
N TYR A 96 0.89 16.95 2.69
CA TYR A 96 1.25 17.24 4.08
C TYR A 96 1.42 15.98 4.92
N TRP A 97 0.51 15.02 4.74
CA TRP A 97 0.55 13.76 5.48
C TRP A 97 1.81 12.95 5.14
N GLN A 98 2.18 12.86 3.85
CA GLN A 98 3.45 12.23 3.45
C GLN A 98 4.65 12.94 4.09
N LEU A 99 4.68 14.28 4.11
CA LEU A 99 5.75 15.03 4.77
C LEU A 99 5.86 14.71 6.26
N ALA A 100 4.75 14.66 6.99
CA ALA A 100 4.76 14.36 8.41
C ALA A 100 5.18 12.92 8.70
N LEU A 101 4.80 11.98 7.84
CA LEU A 101 5.29 10.60 7.91
C LEU A 101 6.79 10.48 7.63
N LEU A 102 7.37 11.41 6.86
CA LEU A 102 8.80 11.46 6.57
C LEU A 102 9.60 12.14 7.68
N CYS A 103 9.14 13.29 8.17
CA CYS A 103 9.93 14.20 9.00
C CYS A 103 9.53 14.19 10.48
N GLY A 104 8.36 13.62 10.82
CA GLY A 104 7.77 13.65 12.17
C GLY A 104 7.08 14.98 12.49
N GLU A 105 7.62 16.10 12.01
CA GLU A 105 7.03 17.44 12.14
C GLU A 105 7.10 18.19 10.80
N VAL A 106 6.14 19.10 10.59
CA VAL A 106 6.06 19.92 9.36
C VAL A 106 5.75 21.38 9.68
N SER A 107 6.26 22.28 8.85
CA SER A 107 5.82 23.67 8.81
C SER A 107 4.44 23.77 8.17
N TRP A 108 3.45 24.28 8.90
CA TRP A 108 2.07 24.44 8.45
C TRP A 108 1.85 25.77 7.74
N ILE A 109 1.60 25.70 6.43
CA ILE A 109 1.41 26.83 5.52
C ILE A 109 0.05 26.68 4.81
N GLU A 110 -0.89 27.56 5.12
CA GLU A 110 -2.26 27.50 4.57
C GLU A 110 -2.54 28.55 3.49
N THR A 111 -1.68 29.57 3.39
CA THR A 111 -1.77 30.63 2.39
C THR A 111 -0.67 30.48 1.33
N PRO A 112 -0.90 30.96 0.09
CA PRO A 112 0.12 30.90 -0.94
C PRO A 112 1.30 31.81 -0.62
N ILE A 113 2.51 31.28 -0.75
CA ILE A 113 3.77 32.01 -0.73
C ILE A 113 4.03 32.53 -2.15
N LEU A 114 4.03 33.86 -2.30
CA LEU A 114 4.14 34.55 -3.59
C LEU A 114 5.42 35.38 -3.73
N ASP A 115 6.13 35.62 -2.63
CA ASP A 115 7.32 36.46 -2.57
C ASP A 115 8.32 35.96 -1.52
N LEU A 116 9.51 36.58 -1.51
CA LEU A 116 10.60 36.24 -0.60
C LEU A 116 10.27 36.57 0.85
N GLU A 117 9.49 37.61 1.12
CA GLU A 117 9.16 37.99 2.50
C GLU A 117 8.28 36.91 3.13
N ALA A 118 7.28 36.42 2.40
CA ALA A 118 6.44 35.31 2.82
C ALA A 118 7.24 34.01 3.00
N SER A 119 8.21 33.72 2.13
CA SER A 119 9.00 32.48 2.23
C SER A 119 9.97 32.45 3.43
N LEU A 120 10.29 33.61 4.00
CA LEU A 120 11.18 33.76 5.16
C LEU A 120 10.44 33.82 6.50
N LYS A 121 9.11 33.69 6.51
CA LYS A 121 8.32 33.71 7.74
C LYS A 121 8.49 32.42 8.54
N ASP A 122 8.43 32.56 9.86
CA ASP A 122 8.30 31.43 10.77
C ASP A 122 6.86 30.91 10.74
N TYR A 123 6.70 29.70 10.23
CA TYR A 123 5.41 29.01 10.19
C TYR A 123 5.24 28.08 11.39
N PRO A 124 4.01 27.92 11.92
CA PRO A 124 3.74 26.99 13.01
C PRO A 124 4.18 25.57 12.64
N GLN A 125 4.94 24.92 13.52
CA GLN A 125 5.25 23.50 13.37
C GLN A 125 4.07 22.65 13.86
N LYS A 126 3.81 21.54 13.18
CA LYS A 126 2.79 20.55 13.52
C LYS A 126 3.41 19.17 13.51
N ASN A 127 3.26 18.44 14.61
CA ASN A 127 3.58 17.02 14.65
C ASN A 127 2.49 16.19 13.96
N GLN A 128 2.70 14.87 13.88
CA GLN A 128 1.81 13.95 13.17
C GLN A 128 0.37 13.97 13.71
N GLU A 129 0.18 14.00 15.03
CA GLU A 129 -1.15 14.01 15.66
C GLU A 129 -1.90 15.31 15.37
N GLN A 130 -1.25 16.45 15.64
CA GLN A 130 -1.84 17.77 15.42
C GLN A 130 -2.17 17.99 13.94
N LEU A 131 -1.30 17.55 13.05
CA LEU A 131 -1.53 17.64 11.62
C LEU A 131 -2.71 16.76 11.20
N ALA A 132 -2.77 15.51 11.65
CA ALA A 132 -3.85 14.60 11.29
C ALA A 132 -5.23 15.16 11.71
N GLU A 133 -5.34 15.72 12.91
CA GLU A 133 -6.57 16.38 13.39
C GLU A 133 -6.96 17.57 12.49
N LEU A 134 -6.01 18.43 12.14
CA LEU A 134 -6.26 19.56 11.25
C LEU A 134 -6.72 19.12 9.86
N LEU A 135 -6.07 18.10 9.29
CA LEU A 135 -6.41 17.57 7.98
C LEU A 135 -7.79 16.89 7.99
N ILE A 136 -8.15 16.18 9.05
CA ILE A 136 -9.49 15.59 9.20
C ILE A 136 -10.56 16.69 9.17
N GLU A 137 -10.40 17.75 9.95
CA GLU A 137 -11.39 18.84 9.98
C GLU A 137 -11.47 19.62 8.65
N ASP A 138 -10.34 19.76 7.92
CA ASP A 138 -10.33 20.38 6.59
C ASP A 138 -11.06 19.51 5.54
N LEU A 139 -11.05 18.17 5.68
CA LEU A 139 -11.59 17.24 4.68
C LEU A 139 -13.02 16.78 4.94
N LYS A 140 -13.46 16.71 6.21
CA LYS A 140 -14.82 16.28 6.59
C LYS A 140 -15.95 16.95 5.80
N PRO A 141 -15.92 18.26 5.48
CA PRO A 141 -16.99 18.91 4.73
C PRO A 141 -17.18 18.37 3.30
N TYR A 142 -16.20 17.64 2.75
CA TYR A 142 -16.19 17.14 1.37
C TYR A 142 -16.55 15.65 1.26
N ILE A 143 -16.94 15.04 2.37
CA ILE A 143 -17.55 13.71 2.37
C ILE A 143 -18.77 13.69 1.45
N GLY A 144 -18.86 12.68 0.57
CA GLY A 144 -19.98 12.51 -0.36
C GLY A 144 -20.00 13.50 -1.53
N VAL A 145 -18.99 14.38 -1.66
CA VAL A 145 -18.79 15.15 -2.88
C VAL A 145 -18.48 14.19 -4.03
N ARG A 146 -19.13 14.38 -5.18
CA ARG A 146 -18.93 13.49 -6.32
C ARG A 146 -17.47 13.38 -6.73
N ASP A 147 -17.10 12.21 -7.21
CA ASP A 147 -15.79 11.99 -7.80
C ASP A 147 -15.58 12.80 -9.10
N LEU A 148 -14.32 13.15 -9.35
CA LEU A 148 -13.90 13.74 -10.62
C LEU A 148 -13.59 12.63 -11.63
N ASN A 149 -14.10 12.79 -12.84
CA ASN A 149 -13.76 11.94 -13.97
C ASN A 149 -13.70 12.80 -15.23
N TYR A 150 -12.49 12.97 -15.78
CA TYR A 150 -12.24 13.75 -16.99
C TYR A 150 -12.09 12.86 -18.24
N GLY A 151 -12.53 11.60 -18.18
CA GLY A 151 -12.35 10.62 -19.24
C GLY A 151 -10.94 10.04 -19.24
N SER A 152 -10.42 9.74 -20.43
CA SER A 152 -9.07 9.19 -20.59
C SER A 152 -8.17 10.08 -21.44
N VAL A 153 -6.89 10.13 -21.06
CA VAL A 153 -5.83 10.84 -21.80
C VAL A 153 -4.66 9.89 -21.93
N ASP A 154 -4.13 9.73 -23.15
CA ASP A 154 -2.97 8.86 -23.40
C ASP A 154 -3.21 7.40 -22.96
N GLY A 155 -4.46 6.95 -23.12
CA GLY A 155 -4.96 5.68 -22.63
C GLY A 155 -5.34 5.68 -21.15
N LEU A 156 -4.82 6.60 -20.34
CA LEU A 156 -4.96 6.62 -18.88
C LEU A 156 -6.33 7.15 -18.44
N ASN A 157 -7.07 6.40 -17.62
CA ASN A 157 -8.32 6.87 -17.02
C ASN A 157 -8.04 7.90 -15.91
N LEU A 158 -8.59 9.11 -16.05
CA LEU A 158 -8.28 10.24 -15.18
C LEU A 158 -9.05 10.27 -13.86
N ASP A 159 -10.02 9.38 -13.65
CA ASP A 159 -10.66 9.18 -12.34
C ASP A 159 -9.68 8.63 -11.28
N LYS A 160 -8.68 7.87 -11.72
CA LYS A 160 -7.69 7.21 -10.84
C LYS A 160 -6.51 8.09 -10.45
N VAL A 161 -6.38 9.29 -10.99
CA VAL A 161 -5.31 10.23 -10.59
C VAL A 161 -5.67 11.00 -9.30
N PHE A 162 -6.89 10.78 -8.82
CA PHE A 162 -7.45 11.44 -7.65
C PHE A 162 -7.53 10.48 -6.48
N ILE A 163 -7.37 11.03 -5.28
CA ILE A 163 -7.43 10.27 -4.04
C ILE A 163 -8.83 10.44 -3.47
N PRO A 164 -9.57 9.35 -3.19
CA PRO A 164 -10.88 9.46 -2.55
C PRO A 164 -10.76 10.15 -1.19
N VAL A 165 -11.69 11.07 -0.88
CA VAL A 165 -11.73 11.77 0.42
C VAL A 165 -11.75 10.75 1.57
N ASP A 166 -12.56 9.71 1.42
CA ASP A 166 -12.70 8.64 2.41
C ASP A 166 -11.46 7.79 2.61
N MET A 167 -10.65 7.60 1.57
CA MET A 167 -9.41 6.85 1.71
C MET A 167 -8.45 7.58 2.65
N LEU A 168 -8.26 8.88 2.41
CA LEU A 168 -7.37 9.69 3.22
C LEU A 168 -7.93 9.93 4.64
N LEU A 169 -9.24 10.18 4.77
CA LEU A 169 -9.88 10.26 6.09
C LEU A 169 -9.70 8.96 6.88
N GLY A 170 -9.90 7.82 6.23
CA GLY A 170 -9.68 6.50 6.82
C GLY A 170 -8.27 6.36 7.38
N ASP A 171 -7.25 6.68 6.59
CA ASP A 171 -5.84 6.60 7.01
C ASP A 171 -5.52 7.53 8.20
N LEU A 172 -6.04 8.77 8.18
CA LEU A 172 -5.84 9.74 9.26
C LEU A 172 -6.56 9.32 10.55
N TYR A 173 -7.83 8.88 10.45
CA TYR A 173 -8.57 8.36 11.59
C TYR A 173 -7.91 7.12 12.18
N LEU A 174 -7.45 6.22 11.31
CA LEU A 174 -6.80 5.00 11.72
C LEU A 174 -5.51 5.33 12.46
N PHE A 175 -4.66 6.24 11.95
CA PHE A 175 -3.46 6.71 12.64
C PHE A 175 -3.74 7.29 14.04
N LEU A 176 -4.85 8.03 14.20
CA LEU A 176 -5.27 8.60 15.49
C LEU A 176 -6.02 7.61 16.41
N ASN A 177 -6.00 6.31 16.10
CA ASN A 177 -6.73 5.26 16.84
C ASN A 177 -8.27 5.48 16.86
N GLN A 178 -8.82 6.26 15.93
CA GLN A 178 -10.26 6.48 15.79
C GLN A 178 -10.90 5.37 14.94
N TYR A 179 -10.80 4.12 15.41
CA TYR A 179 -11.07 2.93 14.60
C TYR A 179 -12.49 2.87 14.03
N ALA A 180 -13.51 3.33 14.77
CA ALA A 180 -14.88 3.36 14.27
C ALA A 180 -15.07 4.36 13.11
N ASN A 181 -14.41 5.52 13.17
CA ASN A 181 -14.43 6.52 12.11
C ASN A 181 -13.64 6.02 10.89
N ALA A 182 -12.50 5.37 11.10
CA ALA A 182 -11.71 4.74 10.05
C ALA A 182 -12.51 3.66 9.32
N ALA A 183 -13.09 2.70 10.05
CA ALA A 183 -13.92 1.64 9.48
C ALA A 183 -15.12 2.20 8.71
N THR A 184 -15.74 3.27 9.22
CA THR A 184 -16.83 3.98 8.53
C THR A 184 -16.38 4.59 7.21
N ALA A 185 -15.23 5.26 7.17
CA ALA A 185 -14.70 5.88 5.95
C ALA A 185 -14.34 4.83 4.90
N TYR A 186 -13.60 3.78 5.28
CA TYR A 186 -13.26 2.69 4.35
C TYR A 186 -14.49 1.96 3.83
N TYR A 187 -15.48 1.66 4.70
CA TYR A 187 -16.72 1.03 4.29
C TYR A 187 -17.51 1.91 3.31
N ARG A 188 -17.62 3.21 3.58
CA ARG A 188 -18.28 4.14 2.66
C ARG A 188 -17.62 4.13 1.29
N LEU A 189 -16.29 4.22 1.23
CA LEU A 189 -15.55 4.11 -0.02
C LEU A 189 -15.81 2.80 -0.75
N ILE A 190 -15.76 1.68 -0.02
CA ILE A 190 -16.05 0.35 -0.57
C ILE A 190 -17.45 0.31 -1.19
N LYS A 191 -18.45 0.84 -0.48
CA LYS A 191 -19.85 0.82 -0.93
C LYS A 191 -20.10 1.76 -2.11
N GLU A 192 -19.64 3.01 -2.02
CA GLU A 192 -19.88 4.04 -3.04
C GLU A 192 -19.22 3.71 -4.38
N ARG A 193 -18.06 3.03 -4.35
CA ARG A 193 -17.33 2.61 -5.55
C ARG A 193 -17.48 1.12 -5.87
N GLU A 194 -18.34 0.40 -5.17
CA GLU A 194 -18.58 -1.04 -5.34
C GLU A 194 -17.28 -1.87 -5.38
N LEU A 195 -16.34 -1.55 -4.49
CA LEU A 195 -15.01 -2.17 -4.48
C LEU A 195 -15.09 -3.61 -3.98
N MET A 196 -14.57 -4.55 -4.77
CA MET A 196 -14.45 -5.96 -4.40
C MET A 196 -13.03 -6.48 -4.58
N VAL A 197 -12.53 -7.22 -3.59
CA VAL A 197 -11.38 -8.08 -3.77
C VAL A 197 -11.85 -9.28 -4.58
N THR A 198 -11.59 -9.29 -5.89
CA THR A 198 -12.03 -10.38 -6.76
C THR A 198 -10.98 -11.48 -6.91
N SER A 199 -11.45 -12.67 -7.30
CA SER A 199 -10.59 -13.81 -7.65
C SER A 199 -9.85 -13.63 -8.98
N MET A 200 -10.13 -12.56 -9.74
CA MET A 200 -9.49 -12.26 -11.03
C MET A 200 -7.99 -12.00 -10.88
N TYR A 201 -7.56 -11.45 -9.75
CA TYR A 201 -6.18 -11.04 -9.48
C TYR A 201 -5.39 -12.08 -8.67
N ARG A 202 -5.76 -13.37 -8.78
CA ARG A 202 -5.10 -14.47 -8.07
C ARG A 202 -3.96 -15.08 -8.86
N ASN A 203 -2.89 -15.45 -8.14
CA ASN A 203 -1.84 -16.32 -8.63
C ASN A 203 -2.05 -17.71 -8.01
N SER A 204 -2.36 -18.71 -8.84
CA SER A 204 -2.68 -20.04 -8.33
C SER A 204 -2.11 -21.21 -9.13
N TRP A 205 -1.64 -22.23 -8.42
CA TRP A 205 -1.33 -23.54 -9.02
C TRP A 205 -2.58 -24.18 -9.60
N LEU A 206 -2.45 -24.85 -10.75
CA LEU A 206 -3.55 -25.63 -11.34
C LEU A 206 -3.87 -26.86 -10.48
N ASP A 207 -2.83 -27.46 -9.90
CA ASP A 207 -2.90 -28.60 -8.98
C ASP A 207 -1.61 -28.74 -8.15
N ILE A 208 -1.60 -29.70 -7.23
CA ILE A 208 -0.49 -29.96 -6.30
C ILE A 208 0.81 -30.41 -6.99
N SER A 209 0.77 -30.82 -8.26
CA SER A 209 1.98 -31.20 -9.01
C SER A 209 2.88 -30.01 -9.34
N ARG A 210 2.37 -28.77 -9.23
CA ARG A 210 3.10 -27.51 -9.52
C ARG A 210 3.80 -27.53 -10.89
N ARG A 211 3.14 -28.11 -11.89
CA ARG A 211 3.61 -28.13 -13.29
C ARG A 211 3.00 -27.02 -14.15
N GLY A 212 1.94 -26.37 -13.66
CA GLY A 212 1.29 -25.24 -14.31
C GLY A 212 0.54 -24.38 -13.30
N PHE A 213 0.37 -23.11 -13.63
CA PHE A 213 -0.25 -22.09 -12.78
C PHE A 213 -1.03 -21.08 -13.62
N SER A 214 -1.92 -20.30 -12.98
CA SER A 214 -2.64 -19.20 -13.60
C SER A 214 -1.69 -18.06 -14.01
N TYR A 215 -2.09 -17.23 -14.95
CA TYR A 215 -1.34 -16.02 -15.27
C TYR A 215 -1.24 -15.10 -14.03
N PHE A 216 -0.13 -14.35 -13.89
CA PHE A 216 0.11 -13.47 -12.75
C PHE A 216 -0.64 -12.15 -12.84
N THR A 217 -1.97 -12.26 -12.79
CA THR A 217 -2.87 -11.11 -12.81
C THR A 217 -2.72 -10.22 -11.59
N HIS A 218 -2.18 -10.71 -10.46
CA HIS A 218 -1.90 -9.87 -9.28
C HIS A 218 -1.02 -8.66 -9.60
N THR A 219 0.06 -8.84 -10.37
CA THR A 219 0.98 -7.75 -10.74
C THR A 219 0.62 -7.12 -12.08
N SER A 220 0.27 -7.92 -13.09
CA SER A 220 -0.09 -7.37 -14.41
C SER A 220 -1.44 -6.65 -14.39
N GLY A 221 -2.27 -6.95 -13.41
CA GLY A 221 -3.54 -6.28 -13.15
C GLY A 221 -3.36 -4.89 -12.55
N LEU A 222 -2.15 -4.49 -12.13
CA LEU A 222 -1.86 -3.14 -11.61
C LEU A 222 -1.71 -2.11 -12.74
N SER A 223 -2.63 -2.14 -13.69
CA SER A 223 -2.72 -1.21 -14.81
C SER A 223 -3.81 -0.18 -14.61
N TYR A 224 -3.65 0.99 -15.25
CA TYR A 224 -4.60 2.10 -15.17
C TYR A 224 -6.00 1.75 -15.69
N ALA A 225 -6.15 0.67 -16.46
CA ALA A 225 -7.45 0.22 -16.94
C ALA A 225 -8.18 -0.70 -15.94
N SER A 226 -7.48 -1.20 -14.91
CA SER A 226 -8.02 -2.23 -14.01
C SER A 226 -8.96 -1.69 -12.94
N SER A 227 -9.95 -2.49 -12.53
CA SER A 227 -10.78 -2.19 -11.35
C SER A 227 -10.04 -2.38 -10.02
N GLU A 228 -8.81 -2.92 -10.03
CA GLU A 228 -8.02 -3.15 -8.82
C GLU A 228 -7.39 -1.87 -8.25
N VAL A 229 -7.17 -0.87 -9.10
CA VAL A 229 -6.54 0.39 -8.75
C VAL A 229 -7.59 1.44 -8.37
N VAL A 230 -7.50 1.95 -7.14
CA VAL A 230 -8.37 3.01 -6.61
C VAL A 230 -7.78 4.39 -6.91
N SER A 231 -6.46 4.53 -6.77
CA SER A 231 -5.73 5.76 -7.06
C SER A 231 -4.27 5.46 -7.44
N SER A 232 -3.67 6.28 -8.30
CA SER A 232 -2.29 6.12 -8.79
C SER A 232 -1.61 7.44 -9.16
N PHE A 233 -0.28 7.44 -9.09
CA PHE A 233 0.50 8.30 -9.97
C PHE A 233 0.48 7.70 -11.38
N VAL A 234 0.24 8.56 -12.37
CA VAL A 234 0.24 8.16 -13.78
C VAL A 234 1.26 8.98 -14.54
N TYR A 235 1.86 8.42 -15.59
CA TYR A 235 2.94 9.05 -16.37
C TYR A 235 2.64 8.94 -17.86
N SER A 236 3.13 9.91 -18.63
CA SER A 236 2.89 9.97 -20.08
C SER A 236 3.54 8.80 -20.82
N SER A 237 3.12 8.51 -22.04
CA SER A 237 3.84 7.68 -23.00
C SER A 237 4.96 8.43 -23.73
N ASP A 238 5.01 9.76 -23.62
CA ASP A 238 6.07 10.57 -24.23
C ASP A 238 7.40 10.39 -23.48
N ALA A 239 8.40 9.82 -24.15
CA ALA A 239 9.74 9.62 -23.61
C ALA A 239 10.45 10.90 -23.14
N LYS A 240 10.00 12.09 -23.58
CA LYS A 240 10.54 13.38 -23.14
C LYS A 240 9.92 13.89 -21.84
N ALA A 241 8.80 13.30 -21.41
CA ALA A 241 8.16 13.63 -20.15
C ALA A 241 8.97 13.09 -18.95
N TYR A 242 8.58 13.50 -17.75
CA TYR A 242 9.12 12.90 -16.53
C TYR A 242 8.60 11.47 -16.36
N HIS A 243 9.51 10.55 -16.02
CA HIS A 243 9.20 9.15 -15.70
C HIS A 243 9.91 8.75 -14.41
N PRO A 244 9.30 7.89 -13.58
CA PRO A 244 9.94 7.39 -12.38
C PRO A 244 11.09 6.44 -12.75
N LEU A 245 12.13 6.41 -11.92
CA LEU A 245 13.33 5.59 -12.13
C LEU A 245 13.24 4.21 -11.48
N LEU A 246 12.15 3.89 -10.78
CA LEU A 246 11.96 2.60 -10.07
C LEU A 246 12.22 1.38 -10.95
N LEU A 247 11.78 1.38 -12.22
CA LEU A 247 12.04 0.26 -13.13
C LEU A 247 13.55 0.03 -13.34
N ARG A 248 14.29 1.11 -13.58
CA ARG A 248 15.75 1.08 -13.75
C ARG A 248 16.46 0.67 -12.46
N MET A 249 15.97 1.13 -11.31
CA MET A 249 16.57 0.84 -10.01
C MET A 249 16.34 -0.61 -9.56
N SER A 250 15.29 -1.28 -10.05
CA SER A 250 14.85 -2.60 -9.56
C SER A 250 15.12 -3.75 -10.53
N TYR A 251 14.85 -3.56 -11.82
CA TYR A 251 14.93 -4.59 -12.85
C TYR A 251 16.06 -4.27 -13.82
N ASN A 252 17.29 -4.50 -13.35
CA ASN A 252 18.54 -4.13 -14.00
C ASN A 252 19.65 -5.06 -13.51
N ASP A 253 20.58 -5.48 -14.36
CA ASP A 253 21.72 -6.31 -13.96
C ASP A 253 22.66 -5.60 -12.97
N LYS A 254 22.52 -4.28 -12.83
CA LYS A 254 23.11 -3.44 -11.79
C LYS A 254 22.04 -2.77 -10.91
N ALA A 255 20.97 -3.49 -10.57
CA ALA A 255 19.88 -2.99 -9.73
C ALA A 255 20.40 -2.31 -8.46
N PHE A 256 19.81 -1.17 -8.10
CA PHE A 256 20.11 -0.40 -6.90
C PHE A 256 19.32 -0.93 -5.71
N ILE A 257 18.12 -1.45 -5.94
CA ILE A 257 17.23 -2.00 -4.92
C ILE A 257 16.89 -3.45 -5.21
N ALA A 258 16.77 -4.25 -4.16
CA ALA A 258 16.49 -5.67 -4.20
C ALA A 258 15.47 -6.03 -3.11
N PRO A 259 14.75 -7.17 -3.22
CA PRO A 259 13.95 -7.64 -2.12
C PRO A 259 14.88 -8.09 -0.98
N ALA A 260 14.55 -7.75 0.25
CA ALA A 260 15.27 -8.24 1.42
C ALA A 260 15.20 -9.76 1.48
N GLN A 261 16.35 -10.42 1.71
CA GLN A 261 16.40 -11.89 1.75
C GLN A 261 15.45 -12.47 2.81
N SER A 262 15.33 -11.83 3.99
CA SER A 262 14.39 -12.26 5.03
C SER A 262 12.94 -12.29 4.55
N PHE A 263 12.52 -11.32 3.73
CA PHE A 263 11.17 -11.30 3.15
C PHE A 263 11.00 -12.38 2.09
N VAL A 264 12.01 -12.60 1.24
CA VAL A 264 12.01 -13.69 0.24
C VAL A 264 11.86 -15.04 0.94
N ASP A 265 12.57 -15.24 2.04
CA ASP A 265 12.51 -16.47 2.84
C ASP A 265 11.14 -16.64 3.51
N GLU A 266 10.60 -15.59 4.14
CA GLU A 266 9.26 -15.61 4.74
C GLU A 266 8.18 -15.98 3.72
N MET A 267 8.19 -15.34 2.54
CA MET A 267 7.28 -15.66 1.45
C MET A 267 7.48 -17.07 0.89
N SER A 268 8.72 -17.57 0.84
CA SER A 268 9.01 -18.94 0.37
C SER A 268 8.52 -20.03 1.32
N ASN A 269 8.47 -19.73 2.62
CA ASN A 269 8.01 -20.64 3.68
C ASN A 269 6.52 -20.46 4.03
N ALA A 270 5.84 -19.49 3.41
CA ALA A 270 4.43 -19.27 3.64
C ALA A 270 3.62 -20.50 3.21
N LEU A 271 2.65 -20.91 4.04
CA LEU A 271 1.78 -22.03 3.68
C LEU A 271 0.87 -21.65 2.50
N TYR A 272 0.98 -22.41 1.41
CA TYR A 272 0.08 -22.44 0.27
C TYR A 272 -0.91 -23.60 0.38
N VAL A 273 -2.20 -23.31 0.25
CA VAL A 273 -3.28 -24.31 0.29
C VAL A 273 -3.84 -24.53 -1.12
N VAL A 274 -3.56 -25.71 -1.68
CA VAL A 274 -4.03 -26.08 -3.02
C VAL A 274 -5.49 -26.53 -2.95
N GLY A 275 -6.39 -25.73 -3.52
CA GLY A 275 -7.80 -26.08 -3.64
C GLY A 275 -8.10 -26.94 -4.87
N VAL A 276 -9.27 -27.60 -4.86
CA VAL A 276 -9.83 -28.22 -6.06
C VAL A 276 -10.72 -27.20 -6.76
N GLU A 277 -10.48 -26.95 -8.06
CA GLU A 277 -11.27 -25.99 -8.82
C GLU A 277 -12.78 -26.31 -8.77
N GLY A 278 -13.58 -25.29 -8.49
CA GLY A 278 -15.04 -25.39 -8.40
C GLY A 278 -15.56 -26.20 -7.21
N LYS A 279 -14.70 -26.60 -6.25
CA LYS A 279 -15.11 -27.38 -5.07
C LYS A 279 -14.59 -26.79 -3.76
N PRO A 280 -15.37 -26.85 -2.67
CA PRO A 280 -14.92 -26.44 -1.35
C PRO A 280 -14.04 -27.52 -0.71
N THR A 281 -12.88 -27.80 -1.31
CA THR A 281 -12.02 -28.93 -0.91
C THR A 281 -10.56 -28.59 -1.06
N VAL A 282 -9.77 -28.90 -0.03
CA VAL A 282 -8.31 -28.85 -0.06
C VAL A 282 -7.78 -30.16 -0.66
N SER A 283 -6.89 -30.06 -1.63
CA SER A 283 -6.24 -31.20 -2.29
C SER A 283 -4.80 -31.44 -1.84
N GLY A 284 -4.18 -30.44 -1.20
CA GLY A 284 -2.84 -30.56 -0.64
C GLY A 284 -2.29 -29.22 -0.17
N TYR A 285 -1.07 -29.27 0.34
CA TYR A 285 -0.33 -28.14 0.87
C TYR A 285 1.07 -28.09 0.26
N CYS A 286 1.59 -26.89 0.05
CA CYS A 286 2.98 -26.68 -0.29
C CYS A 286 3.45 -25.34 0.29
N ASP A 287 4.75 -25.08 0.22
CA ASP A 287 5.32 -23.81 0.67
C ASP A 287 5.37 -22.81 -0.50
N GLY A 288 5.25 -21.52 -0.17
CA GLY A 288 5.39 -20.39 -1.06
C GLY A 288 4.15 -19.50 -1.14
N ASP A 289 4.35 -18.20 -1.30
CA ASP A 289 3.32 -17.26 -1.72
C ASP A 289 3.56 -16.84 -3.18
N MET A 290 2.59 -17.14 -4.04
CA MET A 290 2.71 -16.92 -5.48
C MET A 290 2.65 -15.45 -5.89
N ARG A 291 2.38 -14.51 -4.97
CA ARG A 291 2.51 -13.05 -5.23
C ARG A 291 3.99 -12.64 -5.35
N GLY A 292 4.89 -13.39 -4.72
CA GLY A 292 6.33 -13.24 -4.90
C GLY A 292 6.76 -13.83 -6.24
N GLN A 293 6.88 -15.16 -6.30
CA GLN A 293 7.29 -15.94 -7.47
C GLN A 293 6.64 -17.33 -7.45
N ALA A 294 6.52 -17.96 -8.62
CA ALA A 294 6.16 -19.37 -8.74
C ALA A 294 7.41 -20.20 -9.06
N ILE A 295 7.64 -21.25 -8.27
CA ILE A 295 8.72 -22.21 -8.51
C ILE A 295 8.06 -23.53 -8.94
N LEU A 296 8.20 -23.88 -10.23
CA LEU A 296 7.69 -25.14 -10.75
C LEU A 296 8.34 -26.33 -10.04
N ALA A 297 7.71 -27.49 -10.06
CA ALA A 297 8.31 -28.72 -9.53
C ALA A 297 9.66 -29.08 -10.19
N GLY A 298 9.93 -28.60 -11.41
CA GLY A 298 11.21 -28.73 -12.11
C GLY A 298 12.29 -27.71 -11.69
N GLY A 299 11.99 -26.80 -10.76
CA GLY A 299 12.91 -25.76 -10.28
C GLY A 299 12.92 -24.48 -11.10
N GLN A 300 12.15 -24.39 -12.19
CA GLN A 300 12.02 -23.16 -12.98
C GLN A 300 11.27 -22.09 -12.18
N VAL A 301 11.82 -20.88 -12.18
CA VAL A 301 11.28 -19.72 -11.47
C VAL A 301 10.53 -18.82 -12.44
N TYR A 302 9.31 -18.46 -12.09
CA TYR A 302 8.49 -17.46 -12.75
C TYR A 302 8.23 -16.31 -11.77
N PRO A 303 8.88 -15.15 -11.94
CA PRO A 303 8.72 -14.00 -11.07
C PRO A 303 7.35 -13.32 -11.21
N SER A 304 6.79 -12.88 -10.09
CA SER A 304 5.63 -11.96 -10.05
C SER A 304 6.08 -10.62 -9.47
N ALA A 305 5.94 -10.35 -8.17
CA ALA A 305 6.46 -9.11 -7.57
C ALA A 305 7.99 -9.10 -7.49
N TYR A 306 8.61 -10.26 -7.29
CA TYR A 306 10.07 -10.44 -7.33
C TYR A 306 10.39 -11.82 -7.90
N GLY A 307 11.67 -12.11 -8.17
CA GLY A 307 12.09 -13.48 -8.38
C GLY A 307 13.55 -13.67 -8.76
N SER A 308 14.05 -14.87 -8.50
CA SER A 308 15.42 -15.26 -8.83
C SER A 308 15.54 -15.53 -10.33
N MET A 309 16.38 -14.75 -11.01
CA MET A 309 16.58 -14.85 -12.46
C MET A 309 17.99 -14.40 -12.84
N THR A 310 18.31 -14.44 -14.14
CA THR A 310 19.56 -13.92 -14.69
C THR A 310 19.26 -12.81 -15.69
N LEU A 311 19.72 -11.60 -15.39
CA LEU A 311 19.68 -10.44 -16.29
C LEU A 311 21.10 -10.14 -16.75
N ASN A 312 21.36 -10.10 -18.06
CA ASN A 312 22.69 -9.83 -18.63
C ASN A 312 23.85 -10.62 -17.96
N ASN A 313 23.63 -11.93 -17.72
CA ASN A 313 24.57 -12.84 -17.03
C ASN A 313 24.78 -12.59 -15.52
N VAL A 314 23.99 -11.72 -14.89
CA VAL A 314 23.98 -11.50 -13.44
C VAL A 314 22.81 -12.24 -12.81
N ALA A 315 23.11 -13.32 -12.08
CA ALA A 315 22.11 -14.08 -11.33
C ALA A 315 21.86 -13.42 -9.96
N ALA A 316 20.61 -13.02 -9.71
CA ALA A 316 20.18 -12.43 -8.44
C ALA A 316 18.66 -12.59 -8.29
N THR A 317 18.14 -12.19 -7.13
CA THR A 317 16.69 -12.00 -6.93
C THR A 317 16.37 -10.54 -7.16
N TYR A 318 15.59 -10.25 -8.20
CA TYR A 318 15.23 -8.89 -8.60
C TYR A 318 13.82 -8.55 -8.16
N ILE A 319 13.56 -7.26 -7.90
CA ILE A 319 12.19 -6.76 -7.82
C ILE A 319 11.67 -6.66 -9.27
N CYS A 320 10.69 -7.48 -9.60
CA CYS A 320 10.11 -7.57 -10.95
C CYS A 320 8.81 -6.78 -11.08
N LYS A 321 8.26 -6.30 -9.97
CA LYS A 321 6.93 -5.66 -9.92
C LYS A 321 6.79 -4.50 -10.91
N PHE A 322 7.77 -3.60 -10.96
CA PHE A 322 7.75 -2.44 -11.87
C PHE A 322 7.81 -2.84 -13.34
N PHE A 323 8.54 -3.91 -13.68
CA PHE A 323 8.54 -4.45 -15.04
C PHE A 323 7.24 -5.21 -15.37
N ASN A 324 6.64 -5.88 -14.39
CA ASN A 324 5.46 -6.72 -14.59
C ASN A 324 4.13 -5.93 -14.50
N MET A 325 4.14 -4.73 -13.92
CA MET A 325 3.01 -3.80 -13.93
C MET A 325 3.01 -2.95 -15.20
N ASP A 326 2.17 -1.91 -15.23
CA ASP A 326 1.94 -1.09 -16.41
C ASP A 326 3.17 -0.28 -16.86
N ASN A 327 3.75 -0.71 -17.97
CA ASN A 327 4.80 0.02 -18.67
C ASN A 327 4.48 0.09 -20.17
N THR A 328 5.23 0.92 -20.88
CA THR A 328 5.14 1.03 -22.33
C THR A 328 6.53 0.99 -22.94
N SER A 329 6.73 0.11 -23.92
CA SER A 329 7.91 0.14 -24.77
C SER A 329 7.78 1.25 -25.81
N VAL A 330 8.84 2.04 -25.96
CA VAL A 330 8.97 3.09 -26.96
C VAL A 330 10.27 2.91 -27.75
N SER A 331 10.37 3.56 -28.91
CA SER A 331 11.58 3.52 -29.74
C SER A 331 12.78 4.10 -28.98
N GLY A 332 13.85 3.32 -28.85
CA GLY A 332 15.09 3.73 -28.21
C GLY A 332 15.69 2.63 -27.35
N SER A 333 16.70 2.99 -26.57
CA SER A 333 17.36 2.12 -25.60
C SER A 333 17.64 2.92 -24.33
N ASP A 334 17.60 2.26 -23.17
CA ASP A 334 18.11 2.82 -21.92
C ASP A 334 19.59 2.42 -21.76
N PRO A 335 20.57 3.34 -21.95
CA PRO A 335 21.98 3.02 -21.79
C PRO A 335 22.37 2.68 -20.34
N GLU A 336 21.52 3.01 -19.37
CA GLU A 336 21.73 2.65 -17.96
C GLU A 336 21.01 1.34 -17.58
N ASN A 337 20.29 0.72 -18.53
CA ASN A 337 19.62 -0.56 -18.35
C ASN A 337 19.58 -1.38 -19.65
N GLU A 338 20.75 -1.76 -20.14
CA GLU A 338 20.89 -2.51 -21.39
C GLU A 338 20.23 -3.91 -21.31
N ALA A 339 20.06 -4.46 -20.11
CA ALA A 339 19.44 -5.76 -19.87
C ALA A 339 17.99 -5.86 -20.38
N LEU A 340 17.28 -4.73 -20.51
CA LEU A 340 15.92 -4.67 -21.06
C LEU A 340 15.86 -4.83 -22.58
N GLY A 341 16.96 -4.59 -23.30
CA GLY A 341 17.00 -4.64 -24.77
C GLY A 341 16.14 -3.59 -25.48
N GLY A 342 15.64 -2.57 -24.77
CA GLY A 342 14.79 -1.51 -25.28
C GLY A 342 14.52 -0.43 -24.25
N LEU A 343 13.79 0.62 -24.63
CA LEU A 343 13.35 1.67 -23.71
C LEU A 343 11.93 1.38 -23.22
N TYR A 344 11.80 1.19 -21.90
CA TYR A 344 10.53 0.95 -21.22
C TYR A 344 10.24 2.09 -20.26
N LEU A 345 9.05 2.67 -20.37
CA LEU A 345 8.58 3.75 -19.53
C LEU A 345 7.54 3.22 -18.56
N GLN A 346 7.76 3.45 -17.26
CA GLN A 346 6.78 3.15 -16.24
C GLN A 346 5.59 4.10 -16.39
N ARG A 347 4.38 3.56 -16.51
CA ARG A 347 3.18 4.36 -16.82
C ARG A 347 2.31 4.62 -15.60
N THR A 348 2.36 3.74 -14.61
CA THR A 348 1.60 3.89 -13.36
C THR A 348 2.42 3.48 -12.15
N LEU A 349 2.13 4.11 -11.02
CA LEU A 349 2.50 3.63 -9.69
C LEU A 349 1.23 3.65 -8.83
N PRO A 350 0.68 2.49 -8.45
CA PRO A 350 -0.49 2.43 -7.57
C PRO A 350 -0.21 3.13 -6.25
N LEU A 351 -1.12 4.02 -5.86
CA LEU A 351 -1.11 4.67 -4.55
C LEU A 351 -2.04 3.93 -3.59
N TYR A 352 -3.23 3.57 -4.07
CA TYR A 352 -4.22 2.80 -3.32
C TYR A 352 -4.87 1.75 -4.23
N ARG A 353 -5.00 0.52 -3.71
CA ARG A 353 -5.69 -0.60 -4.37
C ARG A 353 -6.88 -1.07 -3.58
N VAL A 354 -7.77 -1.83 -4.21
CA VAL A 354 -8.94 -2.39 -3.53
C VAL A 354 -8.54 -3.21 -2.31
N SER A 355 -7.57 -4.12 -2.45
CA SER A 355 -7.09 -4.92 -1.30
C SER A 355 -6.52 -4.07 -0.18
N HIS A 356 -5.88 -2.93 -0.50
CA HIS A 356 -5.36 -2.00 0.50
C HIS A 356 -6.50 -1.40 1.35
N VAL A 357 -7.61 -0.97 0.73
CA VAL A 357 -8.79 -0.47 1.45
C VAL A 357 -9.35 -1.54 2.40
N TYR A 358 -9.48 -2.77 1.92
CA TYR A 358 -9.98 -3.89 2.72
C TYR A 358 -9.04 -4.26 3.87
N LEU A 359 -7.72 -4.28 3.66
CA LEU A 359 -6.74 -4.59 4.71
C LEU A 359 -6.73 -3.52 5.80
N ARG A 360 -6.88 -2.24 5.44
CA ARG A 360 -7.04 -1.14 6.42
C ARG A 360 -8.36 -1.23 7.18
N LEU A 361 -9.44 -1.62 6.50
CA LEU A 361 -10.71 -1.93 7.17
C LEU A 361 -10.53 -3.11 8.15
N ALA A 362 -9.86 -4.19 7.73
CA ALA A 362 -9.60 -5.34 8.59
C ALA A 362 -8.86 -4.93 9.87
N GLU A 363 -7.88 -4.05 9.75
CA GLU A 363 -7.17 -3.54 10.90
C GLU A 363 -8.06 -2.72 11.84
N ALA A 364 -8.86 -1.79 11.29
CA ALA A 364 -9.82 -1.04 12.08
C ALA A 364 -10.83 -1.97 12.78
N LEU A 365 -11.36 -2.98 12.08
CA LEU A 365 -12.28 -3.99 12.64
C LEU A 365 -11.62 -4.78 13.77
N ASN A 366 -10.37 -5.20 13.58
CA ASN A 366 -9.64 -5.97 14.58
C ASN A 366 -9.46 -5.17 15.88
N ARG A 367 -9.08 -3.89 15.77
CA ARG A 367 -8.96 -2.96 16.91
C ARG A 367 -10.29 -2.50 17.49
N LEU A 368 -11.41 -2.80 16.82
CA LEU A 368 -12.77 -2.69 17.35
C LEU A 368 -13.25 -3.99 18.02
N GLU A 369 -12.32 -4.89 18.39
CA GLU A 369 -12.62 -6.18 19.03
C GLU A 369 -13.44 -7.12 18.13
N LYS A 370 -13.24 -7.05 16.80
CA LYS A 370 -13.91 -7.91 15.81
C LYS A 370 -12.90 -8.81 15.05
N PRO A 371 -12.10 -9.64 15.74
CA PRO A 371 -11.02 -10.39 15.10
C PRO A 371 -11.52 -11.43 14.09
N THR A 372 -12.69 -12.06 14.29
CA THR A 372 -13.19 -13.03 13.30
C THR A 372 -13.67 -12.36 12.02
N MET A 373 -14.28 -11.18 12.13
CA MET A 373 -14.66 -10.36 10.98
C MET A 373 -13.44 -9.80 10.24
N ALA A 374 -12.43 -9.31 10.97
CA ALA A 374 -11.18 -8.86 10.38
C ALA A 374 -10.45 -10.00 9.65
N PHE A 375 -10.36 -11.17 10.27
CA PHE A 375 -9.75 -12.36 9.65
C PHE A 375 -10.53 -12.83 8.42
N ALA A 376 -11.86 -12.64 8.39
CA ALA A 376 -12.67 -12.96 7.23
C ALA A 376 -12.31 -12.11 6.00
N VAL A 377 -11.83 -10.88 6.16
CA VAL A 377 -11.29 -10.06 5.05
C VAL A 377 -10.09 -10.76 4.40
N LEU A 378 -9.23 -11.39 5.20
CA LEU A 378 -8.04 -12.07 4.71
C LEU A 378 -8.39 -13.42 4.08
N LYS A 379 -9.24 -14.21 4.75
CA LYS A 379 -9.42 -15.64 4.45
C LYS A 379 -10.60 -15.96 3.57
N TYR A 380 -11.77 -15.36 3.84
CA TYR A 380 -13.04 -15.80 3.25
C TYR A 380 -13.60 -14.83 2.22
N GLY A 381 -13.34 -13.53 2.40
CA GLY A 381 -14.06 -12.44 1.73
C GLY A 381 -15.33 -12.08 2.50
N LEU A 382 -15.59 -10.78 2.62
CA LEU A 382 -16.81 -10.28 3.27
C LEU A 382 -17.96 -10.28 2.26
N ASN A 383 -18.95 -11.12 2.50
CA ASN A 383 -20.18 -11.27 1.72
C ASN A 383 -21.27 -11.91 2.59
N ALA A 384 -22.52 -11.96 2.09
CA ALA A 384 -23.66 -12.51 2.82
C ALA A 384 -23.39 -13.93 3.38
N THR A 385 -22.86 -14.85 2.56
CA THR A 385 -22.57 -16.23 2.97
C THR A 385 -21.52 -16.33 4.08
N THR A 386 -20.45 -15.54 3.99
CA THR A 386 -19.43 -15.49 5.04
C THR A 386 -19.99 -14.93 6.34
N LEU A 387 -20.79 -13.87 6.26
CA LEU A 387 -21.37 -13.20 7.42
C LEU A 387 -22.45 -14.01 8.14
N GLU A 388 -23.17 -14.89 7.43
CA GLU A 388 -24.16 -15.81 8.00
C GLU A 388 -23.53 -17.03 8.69
N ASN A 389 -22.29 -17.39 8.34
CA ASN A 389 -21.62 -18.55 8.88
C ASN A 389 -20.96 -18.25 10.24
N PRO A 390 -21.46 -18.78 11.37
CA PRO A 390 -20.94 -18.47 12.70
C PRO A 390 -19.53 -19.02 12.96
N ASN A 391 -19.06 -19.97 12.15
CA ASN A 391 -17.69 -20.49 12.22
C ASN A 391 -16.68 -19.60 11.46
N ARG A 392 -17.17 -18.63 10.68
CA ARG A 392 -16.34 -17.66 9.95
C ARG A 392 -16.36 -16.29 10.62
N VAL A 393 -17.54 -15.78 10.94
CA VAL A 393 -17.74 -14.49 11.62
C VAL A 393 -18.69 -14.69 12.80
N LYS A 394 -18.22 -14.37 14.00
CA LYS A 394 -19.03 -14.45 15.21
C LYS A 394 -20.17 -13.43 15.16
N GLN A 395 -21.40 -13.87 15.39
CA GLN A 395 -22.56 -12.97 15.40
C GLN A 395 -22.44 -11.84 16.43
N SER A 396 -21.74 -12.07 17.55
CA SER A 396 -21.47 -11.05 18.57
C SER A 396 -20.62 -9.87 18.08
N GLU A 397 -19.89 -10.05 16.98
CA GLU A 397 -19.09 -8.99 16.35
C GLU A 397 -19.93 -8.09 15.41
N ARG A 398 -21.15 -8.52 15.05
CA ARG A 398 -22.08 -7.79 14.15
C ARG A 398 -23.16 -7.08 14.98
N LYS A 399 -22.87 -5.89 15.51
CA LYS A 399 -23.77 -5.16 16.44
C LYS A 399 -24.62 -4.09 15.74
N GLY A 400 -24.70 -4.12 14.42
CA GLY A 400 -25.52 -3.21 13.61
C GLY A 400 -24.78 -1.97 13.11
N GLU A 401 -23.46 -1.88 13.31
CA GLU A 401 -22.65 -0.83 12.71
C GLU A 401 -22.54 -1.03 11.20
N ILE A 402 -22.62 0.05 10.42
CA ILE A 402 -22.69 -0.04 8.94
C ILE A 402 -21.50 -0.77 8.32
N TYR A 403 -20.31 -0.59 8.90
CA TYR A 403 -19.08 -1.23 8.44
C TYR A 403 -19.01 -2.72 8.77
N THR A 404 -20.09 -3.31 9.30
CA THR A 404 -20.26 -4.74 9.50
C THR A 404 -21.25 -5.38 8.53
N ASP A 405 -21.82 -4.62 7.58
CA ASP A 405 -22.85 -5.08 6.65
C ASP A 405 -22.34 -5.19 5.21
N PHE A 406 -22.07 -6.43 4.79
CA PHE A 406 -21.70 -6.83 3.44
C PHE A 406 -22.69 -7.83 2.87
N THR A 407 -23.98 -7.67 3.19
CA THR A 407 -25.04 -8.61 2.77
C THR A 407 -25.62 -8.30 1.39
N GLU A 408 -25.34 -7.13 0.83
CA GLU A 408 -25.80 -6.73 -0.51
C GLU A 408 -25.12 -7.55 -1.62
N ASP A 409 -25.86 -7.79 -2.71
CA ASP A 409 -25.40 -8.63 -3.85
C ASP A 409 -24.12 -8.10 -4.51
N ILE A 410 -23.83 -6.80 -4.39
CA ILE A 410 -22.59 -6.19 -4.89
C ILE A 410 -21.33 -6.81 -4.28
N PHE A 411 -21.44 -7.54 -3.15
CA PHE A 411 -20.31 -8.21 -2.50
C PHE A 411 -20.25 -9.71 -2.77
N ALA A 412 -21.15 -10.27 -3.58
CA ALA A 412 -21.27 -11.72 -3.76
C ALA A 412 -19.96 -12.40 -4.22
N ASP A 413 -19.18 -11.72 -5.06
CA ASP A 413 -17.91 -12.20 -5.61
C ASP A 413 -16.68 -11.77 -4.81
N ASN A 414 -16.86 -11.11 -3.66
CA ASN A 414 -15.76 -10.68 -2.81
C ASN A 414 -15.10 -11.88 -2.12
N VAL A 415 -13.80 -12.04 -2.32
CA VAL A 415 -12.97 -13.14 -1.79
C VAL A 415 -11.95 -12.62 -0.78
N GLY A 416 -11.34 -13.53 -0.02
CA GLY A 416 -10.28 -13.17 0.93
C GLY A 416 -8.99 -12.75 0.20
N THR A 417 -8.29 -11.72 0.68
CA THR A 417 -7.05 -11.25 0.05
C THR A 417 -5.99 -12.35 -0.05
N ALA A 418 -5.88 -13.21 0.97
CA ALA A 418 -4.88 -14.28 1.02
C ALA A 418 -5.06 -15.32 -0.09
N THR A 419 -6.27 -15.44 -0.66
CA THR A 419 -6.54 -16.34 -1.81
C THR A 419 -5.75 -15.94 -3.06
N ARG A 420 -5.28 -14.69 -3.15
CA ARG A 420 -4.53 -14.17 -4.30
C ARG A 420 -3.09 -14.66 -4.38
N GLY A 421 -2.53 -15.18 -3.29
CA GLY A 421 -1.14 -15.66 -3.24
C GLY A 421 -0.94 -16.99 -2.53
N ARG A 422 -1.77 -17.28 -1.52
CA ARG A 422 -1.67 -18.49 -0.68
C ARG A 422 -2.59 -19.62 -1.12
N GLY A 423 -3.30 -19.44 -2.24
CA GLY A 423 -4.00 -20.50 -2.94
C GLY A 423 -5.50 -20.57 -2.71
N ASN A 424 -6.18 -21.17 -3.69
CA ASN A 424 -7.64 -21.25 -3.74
C ASN A 424 -8.27 -22.13 -2.65
N GLY A 425 -7.47 -22.94 -1.95
CA GLY A 425 -7.93 -23.77 -0.86
C GLY A 425 -8.04 -23.03 0.48
N ILE A 426 -7.43 -21.85 0.60
CA ILE A 426 -7.40 -21.05 1.85
C ILE A 426 -8.78 -20.85 2.50
N PRO A 427 -9.87 -20.54 1.76
CA PRO A 427 -11.19 -20.36 2.36
C PRO A 427 -11.79 -21.64 2.97
N TYR A 428 -11.21 -22.80 2.66
CA TYR A 428 -11.68 -24.13 3.06
C TYR A 428 -10.73 -24.85 4.02
N ASP A 429 -9.54 -24.29 4.26
CA ASP A 429 -8.62 -24.82 5.26
C ASP A 429 -9.18 -24.62 6.66
N ASN A 430 -9.17 -25.68 7.46
CA ASN A 430 -9.68 -25.68 8.83
C ASN A 430 -8.60 -26.08 9.85
N GLU A 431 -7.34 -26.22 9.40
CA GLU A 431 -6.27 -26.74 10.24
C GLU A 431 -5.18 -25.71 10.52
N PHE A 432 -4.71 -24.99 9.50
CA PHE A 432 -3.47 -24.20 9.62
C PHE A 432 -3.68 -22.69 9.58
N TYR A 433 -4.52 -22.20 8.67
CA TYR A 433 -4.86 -20.79 8.51
C TYR A 433 -6.19 -20.50 9.21
N ILE A 434 -6.21 -20.73 10.52
CA ILE A 434 -7.34 -20.46 11.41
C ILE A 434 -6.86 -19.61 12.58
N ILE A 435 -7.77 -18.86 13.21
CA ILE A 435 -7.48 -18.25 14.50
C ILE A 435 -7.37 -19.38 15.53
N PRO A 436 -6.25 -19.52 16.26
CA PRO A 436 -6.12 -20.52 17.32
C PRO A 436 -7.20 -20.38 18.39
N ASP A 437 -7.56 -21.49 19.03
CA ASP A 437 -8.45 -21.43 20.19
C ASP A 437 -7.67 -21.01 21.44
N PHE A 438 -7.61 -19.70 21.67
CA PHE A 438 -6.98 -19.10 22.84
C PHE A 438 -7.74 -19.36 24.16
N ASN A 439 -8.90 -20.04 24.14
CA ASN A 439 -9.68 -20.31 25.37
C ASN A 439 -9.14 -21.48 26.21
N THR A 440 -8.06 -22.13 25.79
CA THR A 440 -7.65 -23.41 26.39
C THR A 440 -6.88 -23.31 27.70
N GLU A 441 -6.40 -22.14 28.16
CA GLU A 441 -5.83 -21.97 29.53
C GLU A 441 -6.10 -20.54 30.11
N THR A 442 -6.93 -20.45 31.17
CA THR A 442 -7.17 -19.28 32.07
C THR A 442 -7.48 -17.89 31.47
N SER A 443 -8.75 -17.49 31.54
CA SER A 443 -9.36 -16.14 31.72
C SER A 443 -8.73 -14.87 31.09
N THR A 444 -9.60 -14.01 30.52
CA THR A 444 -9.40 -12.58 30.14
C THR A 444 -8.39 -12.22 29.04
N GLY A 445 -7.40 -13.06 28.71
CA GLY A 445 -6.44 -12.81 27.61
C GLY A 445 -6.92 -13.22 26.21
N THR A 446 -7.98 -14.02 26.11
CA THR A 446 -8.32 -14.76 24.88
C THR A 446 -8.74 -13.89 23.69
N LEU A 447 -9.36 -12.73 23.96
CA LEU A 447 -9.74 -11.76 22.92
C LEU A 447 -8.52 -10.94 22.47
N GLU A 448 -7.70 -10.47 23.40
CA GLU A 448 -6.48 -9.71 23.06
C GLU A 448 -5.50 -10.60 22.27
N ASP A 449 -5.32 -11.86 22.66
CA ASP A 449 -4.48 -12.80 21.91
C ASP A 449 -5.02 -13.04 20.49
N SER A 450 -6.34 -13.12 20.33
CA SER A 450 -6.98 -13.19 19.01
C SER A 450 -6.73 -11.92 18.19
N ILE A 451 -6.82 -10.74 18.82
CA ILE A 451 -6.57 -9.44 18.18
C ILE A 451 -5.11 -9.37 17.73
N LEU A 452 -4.15 -9.71 18.60
CA LEU A 452 -2.72 -9.68 18.27
C LEU A 452 -2.38 -10.67 17.15
N PHE A 453 -2.90 -11.89 17.21
CA PHE A 453 -2.71 -12.89 16.17
C PHE A 453 -3.26 -12.42 14.82
N VAL A 454 -4.51 -11.90 14.80
CA VAL A 454 -5.12 -11.41 13.56
C VAL A 454 -4.40 -10.17 13.05
N GLU A 455 -3.90 -9.29 13.93
CA GLU A 455 -3.11 -8.14 13.52
C GLU A 455 -1.78 -8.53 12.90
N ASP A 456 -1.08 -9.55 13.43
CA ASP A 456 0.11 -10.11 12.78
C ASP A 456 -0.24 -10.71 11.40
N CYS A 457 -1.37 -11.42 11.28
CA CYS A 457 -1.85 -11.91 9.98
C CYS A 457 -2.14 -10.77 9.00
N ILE A 458 -2.75 -9.66 9.45
CA ILE A 458 -3.01 -8.47 8.62
C ILE A 458 -1.69 -7.85 8.16
N VAL A 459 -0.72 -7.70 9.06
CA VAL A 459 0.60 -7.12 8.75
C VAL A 459 1.35 -7.96 7.72
N ASP A 460 1.34 -9.28 7.87
CA ASP A 460 2.00 -10.19 6.93
C ASP A 460 1.28 -10.22 5.58
N GLU A 461 -0.06 -10.12 5.58
CA GLU A 461 -0.85 -10.03 4.37
C GLU A 461 -0.67 -8.68 3.65
N MET A 462 -0.54 -7.56 4.38
CA MET A 462 -0.16 -6.26 3.81
C MET A 462 1.22 -6.35 3.13
N ALA A 463 2.20 -7.02 3.76
CA ALA A 463 3.51 -7.23 3.14
C ALA A 463 3.41 -8.01 1.82
N ALA A 464 2.68 -9.14 1.82
CA ALA A 464 2.57 -9.99 0.65
C ALA A 464 1.77 -9.32 -0.49
N GLU A 465 0.66 -8.67 -0.16
CA GLU A 465 -0.23 -8.03 -1.12
C GLU A 465 0.43 -6.78 -1.72
N THR A 466 0.92 -5.84 -0.89
CA THR A 466 1.37 -4.51 -1.35
C THR A 466 2.89 -4.32 -1.36
N CYS A 467 3.69 -5.41 -1.32
CA CYS A 467 5.16 -5.32 -1.38
C CYS A 467 5.67 -4.36 -2.47
N PHE A 468 6.63 -3.51 -2.12
CA PHE A 468 7.29 -2.55 -3.00
C PHE A 468 6.41 -1.41 -3.52
N GLU A 469 5.20 -1.19 -2.97
CA GLU A 469 4.28 -0.14 -3.42
C GLU A 469 4.44 1.20 -2.66
N GLY A 470 5.28 1.29 -1.62
CA GLY A 470 5.52 2.53 -0.87
C GLY A 470 4.78 2.65 0.45
N ASN A 471 4.25 1.55 0.97
CA ASN A 471 3.37 1.58 2.15
C ASN A 471 4.03 0.99 3.40
N ARG A 472 4.97 0.05 3.23
CA ARG A 472 5.33 -0.87 4.30
C ARG A 472 5.82 -0.20 5.58
N PHE A 473 6.70 0.78 5.45
CA PHE A 473 7.24 1.52 6.58
C PHE A 473 6.12 2.17 7.41
N PHE A 474 5.15 2.79 6.73
CA PHE A 474 4.05 3.50 7.36
C PHE A 474 3.03 2.52 7.97
N ASP A 475 2.87 1.33 7.39
CA ASP A 475 2.08 0.24 7.97
C ASP A 475 2.65 -0.17 9.32
N LEU A 476 3.96 -0.45 9.36
CA LEU A 476 4.66 -0.87 10.58
C LEU A 476 4.63 0.23 11.65
N LEU A 477 4.85 1.49 11.24
CA LEU A 477 4.75 2.64 12.16
C LEU A 477 3.37 2.69 12.81
N ARG A 478 2.32 2.62 12.00
CA ARG A 478 0.94 2.76 12.47
C ARG A 478 0.54 1.60 13.39
N VAL A 479 0.85 0.35 13.02
CA VAL A 479 0.59 -0.83 13.86
C VAL A 479 1.39 -0.79 15.17
N ALA A 480 2.68 -0.42 15.12
CA ALA A 480 3.49 -0.31 16.34
C ALA A 480 2.90 0.69 17.34
N ARG A 481 2.37 1.82 16.85
CA ARG A 481 1.67 2.81 17.67
C ARG A 481 0.37 2.26 18.23
N HIS A 482 -0.44 1.56 17.43
CA HIS A 482 -1.65 0.90 17.91
C HIS A 482 -1.35 -0.02 19.09
N ARG A 483 -0.32 -0.87 18.96
CA ARG A 483 0.10 -1.81 20.02
C ARG A 483 0.68 -1.15 21.27
N ASN A 484 0.90 0.16 21.29
CA ASN A 484 1.74 0.84 22.28
C ASN A 484 3.14 0.20 22.39
N GLN A 485 3.67 -0.29 21.27
CA GLN A 485 4.96 -0.96 21.14
C GLN A 485 5.89 -0.20 20.17
N TYR A 486 5.60 1.05 19.88
CA TYR A 486 6.51 1.93 19.14
C TYR A 486 7.65 2.40 20.07
N PRO A 487 8.93 2.34 19.66
CA PRO A 487 9.44 1.85 18.37
C PRO A 487 9.77 0.34 18.33
N ALA A 488 9.71 -0.37 19.46
CA ALA A 488 10.17 -1.77 19.60
C ALA A 488 9.64 -2.75 18.53
N TYR A 489 8.34 -2.75 18.26
CA TYR A 489 7.74 -3.64 17.24
C TYR A 489 8.32 -3.37 15.84
N MET A 490 8.48 -2.09 15.52
CA MET A 490 9.01 -1.64 14.25
C MET A 490 10.49 -1.95 14.11
N ALA A 491 11.29 -1.68 15.15
CA ALA A 491 12.70 -2.03 15.22
C ALA A 491 12.92 -3.53 14.99
N LYS A 492 12.12 -4.38 15.65
CA LYS A 492 12.17 -5.84 15.48
C LYS A 492 11.80 -6.29 14.07
N LYS A 493 10.74 -5.73 13.45
CA LYS A 493 10.35 -6.10 12.07
C LYS A 493 11.42 -5.66 11.06
N VAL A 494 11.87 -4.40 11.11
CA VAL A 494 12.82 -3.82 10.16
C VAL A 494 14.22 -4.40 10.30
N SER A 495 14.70 -4.67 11.51
CA SER A 495 16.05 -5.19 11.73
C SER A 495 16.30 -6.56 11.10
N LYS A 496 15.27 -7.38 10.90
CA LYS A 496 15.38 -8.72 10.29
C LYS A 496 16.10 -8.72 8.94
N ARG A 497 15.90 -7.69 8.11
CA ARG A 497 16.54 -7.62 6.79
C ARG A 497 18.06 -7.49 6.85
N PHE A 498 18.62 -7.09 8.00
CA PHE A 498 20.05 -6.89 8.17
C PHE A 498 20.83 -8.17 8.51
N GLY A 499 20.18 -9.33 8.52
CA GLY A 499 20.81 -10.64 8.69
C GLY A 499 21.62 -10.73 9.97
N GLU A 500 22.93 -11.01 9.86
CA GLU A 500 23.84 -11.10 11.00
C GLU A 500 23.93 -9.81 11.84
N ASN A 501 23.57 -8.65 11.28
CA ASN A 501 23.55 -7.37 11.98
C ASN A 501 22.18 -7.04 12.60
N ALA A 502 21.20 -7.94 12.54
CA ALA A 502 19.83 -7.68 13.01
C ALA A 502 19.77 -7.19 14.46
N GLU A 503 20.44 -7.88 15.41
CA GLU A 503 20.41 -7.47 16.83
C GLU A 503 20.97 -6.06 17.05
N ARG A 504 22.08 -5.73 16.37
CA ARG A 504 22.68 -4.40 16.45
C ARG A 504 21.75 -3.34 15.87
N MET A 505 21.11 -3.64 14.75
CA MET A 505 20.20 -2.72 14.10
C MET A 505 18.91 -2.55 14.91
N GLU A 506 18.38 -3.61 15.51
CA GLU A 506 17.23 -3.54 16.41
C GLU A 506 17.50 -2.57 17.57
N GLN A 507 18.67 -2.68 18.22
CA GLN A 507 19.09 -1.77 19.28
C GLN A 507 19.20 -0.32 18.80
N ALA A 508 19.79 -0.08 17.62
CA ALA A 508 19.93 1.25 17.05
C ALA A 508 18.56 1.88 16.74
N LEU A 509 17.63 1.09 16.18
CA LEU A 509 16.29 1.51 15.79
C LEU A 509 15.33 1.72 16.96
N MET A 510 15.77 1.46 18.19
CA MET A 510 15.04 1.91 19.39
C MET A 510 15.09 3.45 19.57
N GLU A 511 16.04 4.13 18.93
CA GLU A 511 16.11 5.60 18.92
C GLU A 511 15.08 6.17 17.93
N GLU A 512 13.96 6.69 18.46
CA GLU A 512 12.82 7.13 17.62
C GLU A 512 13.21 8.14 16.53
N GLU A 513 14.16 9.01 16.83
CA GLU A 513 14.67 10.05 15.93
C GLU A 513 15.25 9.48 14.62
N ARG A 514 15.77 8.25 14.64
CA ARG A 514 16.34 7.61 13.43
C ARG A 514 15.31 7.27 12.37
N TRP A 515 14.03 7.16 12.74
CA TRP A 515 12.95 6.83 11.82
C TRP A 515 12.57 8.00 10.89
N TYR A 516 13.01 9.22 11.24
CA TYR A 516 12.60 10.46 10.59
C TYR A 516 13.74 11.13 9.82
N MET A 517 13.40 11.77 8.71
CA MET A 517 14.32 12.53 7.86
C MET A 517 14.50 13.95 8.40
N LYS A 518 15.10 14.08 9.59
CA LYS A 518 15.36 15.37 10.25
C LYS A 518 16.70 15.97 9.88
#